data_AF-A0A022XT69-F1
#
_entry.id   AF-A0A022XT69-F1
#
_cell.length_a   1.000
_cell.length_b   1.000
_cell.length_c   1.000
_cell.angle_alpha   90.00
_cell.angle_beta   90.00
_cell.angle_gamma   90.00
#
_symmetry.space_group_name_H-M   'P 1'
#
loop_
_entity.id
_entity.type
_entity.pdbx_description
1 polymer ?
#
loop_
_entity_poly.entity_id
_entity_poly.type
_entity_poly.pdbx_seq_one_letter_code
_entity_poly.pdbx_strand_id
1 'polypeptide(L)'
;MDYSSITNDPDPTDSSPWGSTSPRAARPFSASSDVPPAFPSQHQSPYTTDQEGPYQHNGEGSERVHSPGVSDHPADSHPVGSPEAQAAYRHDSQHQQEYRQQQQRSQAPSRYQTGARQQARPNAPKYKLQAKVTALERTGKRDPVIRFDVHTNIPKFRTTQFRDVRRTHSEFIKLGDHLISSNPEALVPAVPPPLTPAGAGTEEDEVRVKASMQRWLNYVCSNDVLMVDDEMILFVESDSGYSPVVRMKQPATGVRRKVLKQFAPPPDDTPELHDARPVVKLFYLGTMEAGQKVDRVVKARRALALAESDLGVKLGQMHVQETHAGLANAYKKLGKIIQTTGDYHAAQGTAEATTLGDPLNYHSSDAFIVKETLTNRHILLRELIQAQQTASSKRAAADRLKASTSVRPDKVDEAISALDDARGHEEYLLKKTQRVTNNLLQEKRRWFNRTANDLLLSLREYTLREIEAERRTLSTLESVRADIRSIDSSGGLSRLGRESHPAARRASLASSQGPKGDAWSGVARRGDSLSRSISGSFVAPVPEVDDDVNGTIHGTGRRSRSGTIMEEDDDRVDAKNAASRLAASTF
;
A
#
# COMPACT_ATOMS: atom_id res chain seq x y z
N MET A 1 -21.29 8.98 69.32
CA MET A 1 -21.34 7.50 69.30
C MET A 1 -19.91 7.00 69.32
N ASP A 2 -19.67 5.99 70.15
CA ASP A 2 -18.40 5.47 70.62
C ASP A 2 -17.44 4.95 69.54
N TYR A 3 -16.16 5.12 69.85
CA TYR A 3 -15.03 4.34 69.31
C TYR A 3 -14.90 3.05 70.13
N SER A 4 -15.10 1.87 69.53
CA SER A 4 -14.45 0.62 69.96
C SER A 4 -14.88 -0.57 69.09
N SER A 5 -14.03 -0.96 68.14
CA SER A 5 -13.70 -2.36 67.83
C SER A 5 -12.78 -2.41 66.61
N ILE A 6 -11.47 -2.29 66.89
CA ILE A 6 -10.41 -2.80 66.03
C ILE A 6 -10.14 -4.23 66.49
N THR A 7 -10.18 -5.18 65.56
CA THR A 7 -9.49 -6.47 65.66
C THR A 7 -8.54 -6.58 64.46
N ASN A 8 -7.24 -6.66 64.78
CA ASN A 8 -6.09 -7.07 63.93
C ASN A 8 -6.39 -8.40 63.22
N ASP A 9 -5.82 -8.84 62.09
CA ASP A 9 -4.73 -8.52 61.14
C ASP A 9 -4.99 -9.50 59.94
N PRO A 10 -4.20 -9.65 58.84
CA PRO A 10 -2.92 -9.04 58.45
C PRO A 10 -2.88 -8.50 56.99
N ASP A 11 -1.84 -7.70 56.72
CA ASP A 11 -1.40 -7.23 55.40
C ASP A 11 -1.34 -8.33 54.31
N PRO A 12 -1.82 -8.01 53.10
CA PRO A 12 -1.06 -8.33 51.90
C PRO A 12 -0.83 -7.04 51.10
N THR A 13 0.45 -6.72 50.90
CA THR A 13 1.00 -5.70 50.00
C THR A 13 0.13 -5.45 48.77
N ASP A 14 -0.64 -4.36 48.80
CA ASP A 14 -1.53 -3.99 47.71
C ASP A 14 -0.72 -3.44 46.54
N SER A 15 -1.00 -4.00 45.37
CA SER A 15 -0.29 -3.71 44.14
C SER A 15 -0.84 -2.44 43.51
N SER A 16 0.04 -1.47 43.25
CA SER A 16 -0.31 -0.20 42.61
C SER A 16 -1.13 -0.41 41.32
N PRO A 17 -2.16 0.42 41.03
CA PRO A 17 -3.02 0.29 39.85
C PRO A 17 -2.30 0.59 38.50
N TRP A 18 -0.98 0.73 38.53
CA TRP A 18 -0.10 0.85 37.36
C TRP A 18 0.80 -0.38 37.14
N GLY A 19 0.59 -1.46 37.90
CA GLY A 19 1.33 -2.72 37.75
C GLY A 19 0.67 -3.66 36.74
N SER A 20 1.15 -3.67 35.50
CA SER A 20 0.75 -4.65 34.48
C SER A 20 1.39 -6.02 34.73
N THR A 21 0.60 -7.00 35.19
CA THR A 21 0.88 -8.44 35.05
C THR A 21 -0.10 -9.06 34.05
N SER A 22 0.37 -9.32 32.83
CA SER A 22 -0.38 -10.07 31.82
C SER A 22 0.06 -11.55 31.83
N PRO A 23 -0.83 -12.53 32.02
CA PRO A 23 -0.47 -13.93 31.87
C PRO A 23 -0.41 -14.32 30.39
N ARG A 24 0.73 -14.90 30.00
CA ARG A 24 0.99 -15.53 28.70
C ARG A 24 0.20 -16.84 28.62
N ALA A 25 -0.89 -16.86 27.86
CA ALA A 25 -1.56 -18.10 27.44
C ALA A 25 -1.39 -18.28 25.93
N ALA A 26 -0.54 -19.22 25.55
CA ALA A 26 -0.46 -19.73 24.19
C ALA A 26 -1.81 -20.36 23.81
N ARG A 27 -2.37 -19.98 22.66
CA ARG A 27 -3.45 -20.73 22.01
C ARG A 27 -3.11 -20.94 20.53
N PRO A 28 -3.27 -22.16 20.00
CA PRO A 28 -3.05 -22.46 18.59
C PRO A 28 -4.22 -21.93 17.75
N PHE A 29 -3.95 -21.59 16.50
CA PHE A 29 -4.94 -21.18 15.51
C PHE A 29 -5.90 -22.34 15.20
N SER A 30 -7.19 -22.17 15.47
CA SER A 30 -8.26 -22.97 14.87
C SER A 30 -9.06 -22.11 13.91
N ALA A 31 -9.16 -22.56 12.66
CA ALA A 31 -10.07 -22.00 11.67
C ALA A 31 -11.52 -22.37 12.05
N SER A 32 -12.34 -21.38 12.38
CA SER A 32 -13.79 -21.52 12.47
C SER A 32 -14.46 -20.35 11.76
N SER A 33 -15.16 -20.71 10.68
CA SER A 33 -16.05 -19.85 9.93
C SER A 33 -17.26 -19.49 10.78
N ASP A 34 -17.42 -18.21 11.14
CA ASP A 34 -18.73 -17.67 11.51
C ASP A 34 -18.79 -16.18 11.15
N VAL A 35 -19.72 -15.87 10.24
CA VAL A 35 -19.98 -14.53 9.71
C VAL A 35 -21.26 -14.01 10.38
N PRO A 36 -21.22 -12.91 11.16
CA PRO A 36 -22.43 -12.28 11.64
C PRO A 36 -23.14 -11.49 10.52
N PRO A 37 -24.48 -11.34 10.57
CA PRO A 37 -25.25 -10.68 9.52
C PRO A 37 -24.94 -9.18 9.46
N ALA A 38 -24.77 -8.68 8.23
CA ALA A 38 -24.47 -7.29 7.94
C ALA A 38 -25.67 -6.38 8.27
N PHE A 39 -25.44 -5.36 9.10
CA PHE A 39 -26.30 -4.17 9.18
C PHE A 39 -25.96 -3.21 8.03
N PRO A 40 -26.96 -2.52 7.44
CA PRO A 40 -26.79 -1.79 6.20
C PRO A 40 -26.03 -0.47 6.45
N SER A 41 -24.83 -0.37 5.89
CA SER A 41 -24.10 0.90 5.81
C SER A 41 -24.60 1.67 4.58
N GLN A 42 -25.28 2.78 4.83
CA GLN A 42 -25.63 3.78 3.83
C GLN A 42 -24.37 4.52 3.35
N HIS A 43 -23.82 4.08 2.22
CA HIS A 43 -23.05 4.95 1.34
C HIS A 43 -23.53 4.67 -0.09
N GLN A 44 -24.46 5.51 -0.55
CA GLN A 44 -24.91 5.55 -1.93
C GLN A 44 -23.75 6.09 -2.79
N SER A 45 -23.22 5.23 -3.65
CA SER A 45 -22.52 5.68 -4.86
C SER A 45 -23.57 6.23 -5.83
N PRO A 46 -23.36 7.41 -6.45
CA PRO A 46 -24.31 7.95 -7.42
C PRO A 46 -24.20 7.15 -8.73
N TYR A 47 -25.29 7.12 -9.50
CA TYR A 47 -25.50 6.45 -10.80
C TYR A 47 -26.07 5.03 -10.75
N THR A 48 -27.41 4.94 -10.69
CA THR A 48 -28.25 4.42 -11.78
C THR A 48 -29.68 4.94 -11.58
N THR A 49 -30.08 5.91 -12.39
CA THR A 49 -31.49 6.24 -12.57
C THR A 49 -31.89 5.64 -13.90
N ASP A 50 -32.79 4.66 -13.88
CA ASP A 50 -33.74 4.44 -14.97
C ASP A 50 -35.01 3.82 -14.37
N GLN A 51 -36.11 4.55 -14.57
CA GLN A 51 -37.48 4.14 -14.33
C GLN A 51 -37.87 3.10 -15.38
N GLU A 52 -38.57 2.04 -14.98
CA GLU A 52 -39.75 1.56 -15.69
C GLU A 52 -40.56 0.58 -14.81
N GLY A 53 -41.89 0.70 -14.93
CA GLY A 53 -42.91 0.11 -14.07
C GLY A 53 -43.25 -1.37 -14.33
N PRO A 54 -44.32 -1.89 -13.69
CA PRO A 54 -44.43 -3.28 -13.30
C PRO A 54 -45.26 -4.13 -14.26
N TYR A 55 -44.88 -5.40 -14.41
CA TYR A 55 -45.77 -6.47 -14.88
C TYR A 55 -45.83 -7.61 -13.86
N GLN A 56 -47.04 -8.12 -13.68
CA GLN A 56 -47.52 -9.04 -12.65
C GLN A 56 -47.98 -10.35 -13.33
N HIS A 57 -47.96 -11.47 -12.58
CA HIS A 57 -48.50 -12.81 -12.87
C HIS A 57 -47.75 -13.67 -13.92
N ASN A 58 -47.65 -15.01 -13.87
CA ASN A 58 -48.18 -16.14 -13.08
C ASN A 58 -47.16 -17.31 -13.29
N GLY A 59 -46.88 -18.25 -12.39
CA GLY A 59 -47.72 -19.39 -11.99
C GLY A 59 -47.29 -20.68 -12.70
N GLU A 60 -47.10 -21.78 -11.93
CA GLU A 60 -46.92 -23.20 -12.35
C GLU A 60 -45.50 -23.61 -12.81
N GLY A 61 -44.92 -24.76 -12.49
CA GLY A 61 -45.35 -26.03 -11.90
C GLY A 61 -44.49 -27.17 -12.52
N SER A 62 -44.19 -28.23 -11.77
CA SER A 62 -43.51 -29.49 -12.20
C SER A 62 -42.00 -29.41 -12.53
N GLU A 63 -41.14 -30.40 -12.25
CA GLU A 63 -41.27 -31.70 -11.59
C GLU A 63 -39.86 -32.21 -11.27
N ARG A 64 -39.75 -32.97 -10.16
CA ARG A 64 -38.55 -33.71 -9.77
C ARG A 64 -38.44 -34.98 -10.60
N VAL A 65 -37.22 -35.35 -11.02
CA VAL A 65 -36.86 -36.76 -11.30
C VAL A 65 -35.59 -37.11 -10.54
N HIS A 66 -35.70 -38.17 -9.76
CA HIS A 66 -34.67 -38.79 -8.94
C HIS A 66 -34.02 -39.99 -9.66
N SER A 67 -32.77 -40.27 -9.25
CA SER A 67 -32.10 -41.60 -9.17
C SER A 67 -31.31 -42.11 -10.38
N PRO A 68 -30.35 -43.05 -10.18
CA PRO A 68 -29.48 -43.31 -9.02
C PRO A 68 -27.98 -43.52 -9.39
N GLY A 69 -27.11 -43.53 -8.39
CA GLY A 69 -25.69 -43.90 -8.53
C GLY A 69 -25.44 -45.40 -8.39
N VAL A 70 -24.25 -45.84 -8.84
CA VAL A 70 -23.56 -47.07 -8.43
C VAL A 70 -22.05 -46.83 -8.52
N SER A 71 -21.36 -47.23 -7.47
CA SER A 71 -19.92 -47.24 -7.20
C SER A 71 -19.19 -48.36 -7.96
N ASP A 72 -17.88 -48.21 -8.24
CA ASP A 72 -16.91 -49.25 -7.91
C ASP A 72 -15.45 -48.77 -7.99
N HIS A 73 -14.68 -49.10 -6.95
CA HIS A 73 -13.22 -49.07 -6.88
C HIS A 73 -12.70 -50.49 -7.15
N PRO A 74 -11.42 -50.65 -7.54
CA PRO A 74 -10.50 -51.24 -6.57
C PRO A 74 -9.09 -50.63 -6.57
N ALA A 75 -8.36 -50.99 -5.51
CA ALA A 75 -7.02 -50.57 -5.11
C ALA A 75 -5.92 -51.59 -5.51
N ASP A 76 -4.70 -51.33 -5.01
CA ASP A 76 -3.42 -52.09 -5.04
C ASP A 76 -2.43 -51.69 -6.14
N SER A 77 -1.10 -51.55 -5.96
CA SER A 77 -0.17 -51.58 -4.82
C SER A 77 1.25 -51.14 -5.32
N HIS A 78 2.11 -50.59 -4.46
CA HIS A 78 3.56 -50.30 -4.67
C HIS A 78 4.45 -51.52 -4.31
N PRO A 79 5.82 -51.52 -4.25
CA PRO A 79 6.91 -50.61 -4.70
C PRO A 79 8.15 -51.34 -5.34
N VAL A 80 9.24 -50.60 -5.62
CA VAL A 80 10.69 -50.86 -5.31
C VAL A 80 11.65 -50.59 -6.49
N GLY A 81 12.70 -49.79 -6.23
CA GLY A 81 13.99 -49.90 -6.92
C GLY A 81 14.73 -48.60 -7.26
N SER A 82 15.52 -48.07 -6.31
CA SER A 82 16.70 -47.22 -6.57
C SER A 82 17.98 -48.09 -6.58
N PRO A 83 19.11 -47.60 -7.13
CA PRO A 83 20.17 -47.12 -6.23
C PRO A 83 20.97 -45.90 -6.71
N GLU A 84 21.57 -45.24 -5.72
CA GLU A 84 22.57 -44.16 -5.75
C GLU A 84 23.98 -44.64 -6.20
N ALA A 85 24.84 -43.71 -6.64
CA ALA A 85 26.22 -43.57 -6.13
C ALA A 85 26.94 -42.27 -6.61
N GLN A 86 27.25 -41.41 -5.63
CA GLN A 86 28.57 -40.80 -5.30
C GLN A 86 29.35 -40.02 -6.39
N ALA A 87 29.53 -38.69 -6.29
CA ALA A 87 30.38 -37.91 -5.38
C ALA A 87 31.90 -38.05 -5.61
N ALA A 88 32.59 -36.96 -6.02
CA ALA A 88 33.76 -36.41 -5.33
C ALA A 88 34.44 -35.25 -6.10
N TYR A 89 34.79 -34.23 -5.32
CA TYR A 89 35.57 -33.04 -5.63
C TYR A 89 37.05 -33.34 -5.95
N ARG A 90 37.74 -32.45 -6.68
CA ARG A 90 38.89 -31.68 -6.16
C ARG A 90 39.43 -30.62 -7.13
N HIS A 91 39.70 -29.48 -6.52
CA HIS A 91 40.44 -28.32 -7.01
C HIS A 91 41.92 -28.55 -6.74
N ASP A 92 42.83 -28.16 -7.64
CA ASP A 92 44.12 -27.60 -7.22
C ASP A 92 44.71 -26.68 -8.31
N SER A 93 45.61 -25.84 -7.83
CA SER A 93 46.06 -24.55 -8.32
C SER A 93 47.57 -24.61 -8.60
N GLN A 94 48.08 -23.73 -9.47
CA GLN A 94 49.23 -22.82 -9.22
C GLN A 94 50.04 -22.46 -10.50
N HIS A 95 50.15 -21.14 -10.69
CA HIS A 95 51.30 -20.30 -11.07
C HIS A 95 52.28 -20.70 -12.20
N GLN A 96 52.51 -19.79 -13.17
CA GLN A 96 53.71 -18.91 -13.19
C GLN A 96 53.67 -17.79 -14.26
N GLN A 97 54.05 -16.58 -13.80
CA GLN A 97 54.65 -15.42 -14.51
C GLN A 97 55.91 -15.83 -15.31
N GLU A 98 56.54 -15.13 -16.27
CA GLU A 98 56.47 -13.82 -16.96
C GLU A 98 57.71 -13.81 -17.91
N TYR A 99 57.72 -13.09 -19.06
CA TYR A 99 58.87 -12.31 -19.60
C TYR A 99 58.68 -11.79 -21.05
N ARG A 100 58.82 -10.44 -21.17
CA ARG A 100 59.51 -9.59 -22.19
C ARG A 100 59.06 -9.45 -23.68
N GLN A 101 58.52 -8.25 -23.95
CA GLN A 101 58.95 -7.17 -24.87
C GLN A 101 59.39 -7.40 -26.35
N GLN A 102 58.65 -6.69 -27.24
CA GLN A 102 59.03 -5.85 -28.40
C GLN A 102 59.87 -6.40 -29.59
N GLN A 103 59.28 -6.42 -30.80
CA GLN A 103 59.76 -5.69 -32.01
C GLN A 103 58.84 -5.84 -33.25
N GLN A 104 59.17 -5.10 -34.31
CA GLN A 104 58.34 -4.40 -35.32
C GLN A 104 57.95 -5.18 -36.61
N ARG A 105 56.94 -4.63 -37.33
CA ARG A 105 56.67 -4.56 -38.80
C ARG A 105 56.90 -5.84 -39.64
N SER A 106 55.94 -6.35 -40.43
CA SER A 106 55.57 -5.86 -41.78
C SER A 106 54.49 -6.76 -42.41
N GLN A 107 53.79 -6.22 -43.41
CA GLN A 107 52.62 -6.73 -44.16
C GLN A 107 52.86 -8.01 -45.01
N ALA A 108 51.84 -8.90 -45.10
CA ALA A 108 51.35 -9.61 -46.32
C ALA A 108 50.08 -10.45 -45.97
N PRO A 109 49.32 -11.07 -46.90
CA PRO A 109 47.94 -10.68 -47.20
C PRO A 109 46.86 -11.72 -46.80
N SER A 110 45.62 -11.25 -46.87
CA SER A 110 44.32 -11.92 -46.75
C SER A 110 44.29 -13.45 -46.90
N ARG A 111 43.86 -14.13 -45.83
CA ARG A 111 43.26 -15.47 -45.90
C ARG A 111 41.90 -15.45 -45.20
N TYR A 112 40.88 -15.86 -45.94
CA TYR A 112 39.48 -15.91 -45.56
C TYR A 112 39.27 -16.51 -44.16
N GLN A 113 38.85 -15.67 -43.20
CA GLN A 113 38.06 -16.10 -42.05
C GLN A 113 36.62 -15.62 -42.31
N THR A 114 35.76 -16.55 -42.71
CA THR A 114 34.30 -16.43 -42.60
C THR A 114 33.93 -16.43 -41.12
N GLY A 115 34.19 -15.31 -40.45
CA GLY A 115 33.58 -14.97 -39.17
C GLY A 115 32.18 -14.44 -39.45
N ALA A 116 31.16 -15.14 -38.94
CA ALA A 116 29.80 -14.65 -38.92
C ALA A 116 29.77 -13.30 -38.17
N ARG A 117 29.75 -12.20 -38.92
CA ARG A 117 29.34 -10.89 -38.42
C ARG A 117 27.88 -11.04 -38.00
N GLN A 118 27.65 -11.34 -36.73
CA GLN A 118 26.38 -11.02 -36.09
C GLN A 118 26.21 -9.51 -36.22
N GLN A 119 25.47 -9.08 -37.25
CA GLN A 119 24.90 -7.75 -37.29
C GLN A 119 24.00 -7.66 -36.06
N ALA A 120 24.49 -7.01 -35.01
CA ALA A 120 23.65 -6.53 -33.93
C ALA A 120 22.55 -5.70 -34.60
N ARG A 121 21.33 -6.23 -34.65
CA ARG A 121 20.16 -5.49 -35.11
C ARG A 121 20.16 -4.18 -34.31
N PRO A 122 20.06 -3.00 -34.95
CA PRO A 122 19.91 -1.76 -34.21
C PRO A 122 18.72 -1.92 -33.27
N ASN A 123 18.94 -1.69 -31.97
CA ASN A 123 17.90 -1.76 -30.94
C ASN A 123 16.68 -0.99 -31.46
N ALA A 124 15.54 -1.67 -31.60
CA ALA A 124 14.30 -1.02 -31.99
C ALA A 124 14.04 0.18 -31.04
N PRO A 125 13.54 1.31 -31.56
CA PRO A 125 13.32 2.49 -30.74
C PRO A 125 12.35 2.16 -29.60
N LYS A 126 12.80 2.33 -28.35
CA LYS A 126 11.93 2.20 -27.18
C LYS A 126 10.99 3.40 -27.14
N TYR A 127 9.70 3.14 -27.34
CA TYR A 127 8.66 4.14 -27.18
C TYR A 127 8.57 4.60 -25.73
N LYS A 128 8.25 5.87 -25.54
CA LYS A 128 8.15 6.54 -24.25
C LYS A 128 7.01 7.55 -24.30
N LEU A 129 6.22 7.56 -23.23
CA LEU A 129 5.26 8.59 -22.90
C LEU A 129 5.63 9.09 -21.50
N GLN A 130 5.78 10.39 -21.33
CA GLN A 130 6.13 11.00 -20.06
C GLN A 130 5.18 12.16 -19.80
N ALA A 131 4.50 12.13 -18.66
CA ALA A 131 3.61 13.21 -18.23
C ALA A 131 4.15 13.84 -16.95
N LYS A 132 4.07 15.17 -16.84
CA LYS A 132 4.50 15.94 -15.67
C LYS A 132 3.37 16.85 -15.22
N VAL A 133 2.83 16.60 -14.03
CA VAL A 133 1.84 17.46 -13.38
C VAL A 133 2.50 18.80 -13.04
N THR A 134 1.91 19.88 -13.54
CA THR A 134 2.40 21.25 -13.38
C THR A 134 1.57 22.04 -12.37
N ALA A 135 0.25 21.83 -12.33
CA ALA A 135 -0.63 22.53 -11.40
C ALA A 135 -1.92 21.74 -11.09
N LEU A 136 -2.59 22.16 -10.02
CA LEU A 136 -3.92 21.71 -9.61
C LEU A 136 -4.79 22.96 -9.43
N GLU A 137 -5.82 23.10 -10.26
CA GLU A 137 -6.74 24.24 -10.21
C GLU A 137 -8.05 23.82 -9.55
N ARG A 138 -8.43 24.50 -8.47
CA ARG A 138 -9.70 24.30 -7.76
C ARG A 138 -10.57 25.53 -7.91
N THR A 139 -11.81 25.33 -8.36
CA THR A 139 -12.85 26.39 -8.38
C THR A 139 -13.96 26.06 -7.39
N GLY A 140 -13.76 26.45 -6.14
CA GLY A 140 -14.68 26.14 -5.05
C GLY A 140 -14.80 24.62 -4.82
N LYS A 141 -16.03 24.11 -4.75
CA LYS A 141 -16.32 22.67 -4.59
C LYS A 141 -16.46 21.90 -5.92
N ARG A 142 -16.08 22.52 -7.05
CA ARG A 142 -16.14 21.86 -8.36
C ARG A 142 -15.04 20.81 -8.50
N ASP A 143 -15.23 19.93 -9.48
CA ASP A 143 -14.26 18.94 -9.89
C ASP A 143 -12.91 19.62 -10.24
N PRO A 144 -11.80 19.28 -9.56
CA PRO A 144 -10.52 19.96 -9.80
C PRO A 144 -9.96 19.66 -11.18
N VAL A 145 -9.25 20.63 -11.75
CA VAL A 145 -8.54 20.49 -13.02
C VAL A 145 -7.06 20.26 -12.74
N ILE A 146 -6.54 19.14 -13.23
CA ILE A 146 -5.12 18.81 -13.21
C ILE A 146 -4.50 19.34 -14.51
N ARG A 147 -3.43 20.11 -14.38
CA ARG A 147 -2.62 20.61 -15.48
C ARG A 147 -1.34 19.83 -15.56
N PHE A 148 -0.97 19.39 -16.75
CA PHE A 148 0.24 18.59 -16.96
C PHE A 148 0.80 18.78 -18.37
N ASP A 149 2.12 18.61 -18.48
CA ASP A 149 2.82 18.58 -19.76
C ASP A 149 3.08 17.11 -20.15
N VAL A 150 3.07 16.83 -21.45
CA VAL A 150 3.36 15.50 -22.00
C VAL A 150 4.49 15.58 -23.01
N HIS A 151 5.46 14.67 -22.88
CA HIS A 151 6.52 14.44 -23.85
C HIS A 151 6.48 12.99 -24.35
N THR A 152 6.57 12.81 -25.67
CA THR A 152 6.53 11.46 -26.27
C THR A 152 7.33 11.36 -27.56
N ASN A 153 7.80 10.14 -27.85
CA ASN A 153 8.37 9.75 -29.14
C ASN A 153 7.50 8.73 -29.90
N ILE A 154 6.24 8.54 -29.46
CA ILE A 154 5.30 7.61 -30.10
C ILE A 154 4.79 8.26 -31.40
N PRO A 155 5.00 7.64 -32.58
CA PRO A 155 4.68 8.26 -33.87
C PRO A 155 3.20 8.54 -34.11
N LYS A 156 2.30 7.91 -33.34
CA LYS A 156 0.85 8.13 -33.46
C LYS A 156 0.41 9.52 -32.95
N PHE A 157 1.21 10.18 -32.10
CA PHE A 157 0.88 11.52 -31.61
C PHE A 157 1.17 12.57 -32.69
N ARG A 158 0.33 13.60 -32.77
CA ARG A 158 0.47 14.70 -33.73
C ARG A 158 1.73 15.53 -33.52
N THR A 159 2.24 15.59 -32.28
CA THR A 159 3.49 16.27 -31.92
C THR A 159 4.19 15.52 -30.78
N THR A 160 5.44 15.88 -30.49
CA THR A 160 6.25 15.25 -29.43
C THR A 160 6.15 15.97 -28.08
N GLN A 161 5.50 17.13 -28.02
CA GLN A 161 5.36 17.94 -26.82
C GLN A 161 3.97 18.56 -26.76
N PHE A 162 3.24 18.25 -25.68
CA PHE A 162 2.00 18.90 -25.32
C PHE A 162 2.23 19.67 -24.03
N ARG A 163 1.94 20.96 -24.04
CA ARG A 163 2.07 21.81 -22.86
C ARG A 163 0.69 22.18 -22.37
N ASP A 164 0.58 22.30 -21.06
CA ASP A 164 -0.64 22.77 -20.41
C ASP A 164 -1.90 21.94 -20.73
N VAL A 165 -1.76 20.62 -20.81
CA VAL A 165 -2.92 19.72 -20.96
C VAL A 165 -3.77 19.83 -19.69
N ARG A 166 -5.07 20.12 -19.87
CA ARG A 166 -6.01 20.34 -18.76
C ARG A 166 -7.06 19.24 -18.73
N ARG A 167 -7.14 18.52 -17.61
CA ARG A 167 -8.14 17.47 -17.40
C ARG A 167 -8.72 17.54 -16.01
N THR A 168 -10.03 17.50 -15.93
CA THR A 168 -10.79 17.34 -14.70
C THR A 168 -10.53 15.96 -14.09
N HIS A 169 -10.65 15.82 -12.77
CA HIS A 169 -10.47 14.52 -12.12
C HIS A 169 -11.50 13.49 -12.62
N SER A 170 -12.74 13.88 -12.89
CA SER A 170 -13.72 12.96 -13.50
C SER A 170 -13.31 12.45 -14.89
N GLU A 171 -12.53 13.19 -15.66
CA GLU A 171 -11.96 12.70 -16.93
C GLU A 171 -10.88 11.65 -16.71
N PHE A 172 -10.05 11.80 -15.67
CA PHE A 172 -9.11 10.74 -15.27
C PHE A 172 -9.84 9.46 -14.86
N ILE A 173 -10.98 9.58 -14.17
CA ILE A 173 -11.81 8.43 -13.82
C ILE A 173 -12.33 7.73 -15.07
N LYS A 174 -12.88 8.48 -16.04
CA LYS A 174 -13.35 7.92 -17.32
C LYS A 174 -12.23 7.20 -18.08
N LEU A 175 -11.03 7.79 -18.10
CA LEU A 175 -9.87 7.17 -18.74
C LEU A 175 -9.48 5.89 -17.99
N GLY A 176 -9.39 5.93 -16.65
CA GLY A 176 -9.10 4.76 -15.83
C GLY A 176 -10.07 3.61 -16.08
N ASP A 177 -11.38 3.90 -16.10
CA ASP A 177 -12.42 2.90 -16.38
C ASP A 177 -12.30 2.30 -17.78
N HIS A 178 -11.97 3.11 -18.78
CA HIS A 178 -11.69 2.63 -20.13
C HIS A 178 -10.47 1.71 -20.13
N LEU A 179 -9.34 2.15 -19.57
CA LEU A 179 -8.10 1.38 -19.55
C LEU A 179 -8.30 0.02 -18.86
N ILE A 180 -9.04 -0.01 -17.74
CA ILE A 180 -9.37 -1.26 -17.01
C ILE A 180 -10.21 -2.22 -17.88
N SER A 181 -11.04 -1.69 -18.78
CA SER A 181 -11.96 -2.46 -19.62
C SER A 181 -11.39 -2.92 -20.94
N SER A 182 -10.54 -2.09 -21.56
CA SER A 182 -9.95 -2.36 -22.86
C SER A 182 -8.66 -3.20 -22.78
N ASN A 183 -7.98 -3.21 -21.62
CA ASN A 183 -6.66 -3.83 -21.47
C ASN A 183 -6.64 -4.96 -20.42
N PRO A 184 -7.22 -6.16 -20.71
CA PRO A 184 -7.23 -7.28 -19.77
C PRO A 184 -5.83 -7.85 -19.46
N GLU A 185 -4.83 -7.51 -20.28
CA GLU A 185 -3.42 -7.86 -20.10
C GLU A 185 -2.63 -6.92 -19.15
N ALA A 186 -3.23 -5.85 -18.61
CA ALA A 186 -2.54 -4.86 -17.78
C ALA A 186 -3.16 -4.72 -16.37
N LEU A 187 -2.32 -4.42 -15.37
CA LEU A 187 -2.78 -4.11 -14.01
C LEU A 187 -2.88 -2.60 -13.82
N VAL A 188 -3.97 -2.02 -14.34
CA VAL A 188 -4.22 -0.57 -14.31
C VAL A 188 -4.32 -0.06 -12.87
N PRO A 189 -3.57 0.99 -12.49
CA PRO A 189 -3.64 1.54 -11.14
C PRO A 189 -4.96 2.27 -10.87
N ALA A 190 -5.46 2.20 -9.63
CA ALA A 190 -6.61 3.00 -9.21
C ALA A 190 -6.31 4.50 -9.36
N VAL A 191 -7.28 5.26 -9.87
CA VAL A 191 -7.16 6.73 -9.92
C VAL A 191 -7.21 7.28 -8.49
N PRO A 192 -6.21 8.04 -8.04
CA PRO A 192 -6.19 8.62 -6.69
C PRO A 192 -7.38 9.56 -6.46
N PRO A 193 -7.85 9.73 -5.21
CA PRO A 193 -8.91 10.69 -4.90
C PRO A 193 -8.53 12.15 -5.26
N PRO A 194 -9.52 13.02 -5.54
CA PRO A 194 -9.29 14.43 -5.87
C PRO A 194 -8.99 15.30 -4.63
N LEU A 195 -9.05 14.72 -3.44
CA LEU A 195 -8.98 15.37 -2.13
C LEU A 195 -8.33 14.42 -1.12
N THR A 196 -7.65 15.02 -0.15
CA THR A 196 -7.07 14.32 0.99
C THR A 196 -7.70 14.81 2.31
N PRO A 197 -7.57 14.04 3.41
CA PRO A 197 -7.99 14.44 4.74
C PRO A 197 -7.23 15.65 5.32
N ALA A 198 -6.16 16.13 4.66
CA ALA A 198 -5.46 17.36 5.05
C ALA A 198 -6.38 18.59 4.95
N GLY A 199 -7.48 18.48 4.20
CA GLY A 199 -8.48 19.52 4.04
C GLY A 199 -8.34 20.22 2.69
N ALA A 200 -9.46 20.30 1.97
CA ALA A 200 -9.51 20.88 0.63
C ALA A 200 -8.97 22.32 0.61
N GLY A 201 -8.04 22.61 -0.29
CA GLY A 201 -7.47 23.95 -0.47
C GLY A 201 -6.37 24.31 0.53
N THR A 202 -5.92 23.36 1.36
CA THR A 202 -4.66 23.50 2.10
C THR A 202 -3.47 23.21 1.18
N GLU A 203 -2.32 23.80 1.46
CA GLU A 203 -1.08 23.54 0.71
C GLU A 203 -0.69 22.05 0.77
N GLU A 204 -0.86 21.41 1.94
CA GLU A 204 -0.57 19.98 2.10
C GLU A 204 -1.49 19.11 1.20
N ASP A 205 -2.78 19.42 1.12
CA ASP A 205 -3.72 18.75 0.21
C ASP A 205 -3.29 18.90 -1.25
N GLU A 206 -2.98 20.11 -1.69
CA GLU A 206 -2.57 20.36 -3.08
C GLU A 206 -1.28 19.60 -3.45
N VAL A 207 -0.29 19.59 -2.57
CA VAL A 207 0.96 18.86 -2.77
C VAL A 207 0.70 17.35 -2.85
N ARG A 208 -0.10 16.79 -1.94
CA ARG A 208 -0.41 15.35 -1.91
C ARG A 208 -1.22 14.91 -3.13
N VAL A 209 -2.23 15.68 -3.55
CA VAL A 209 -3.03 15.36 -4.74
C VAL A 209 -2.16 15.42 -6.01
N LYS A 210 -1.36 16.48 -6.19
CA LYS A 210 -0.42 16.56 -7.32
C LYS A 210 0.55 15.38 -7.35
N ALA A 211 1.14 15.04 -6.20
CA ALA A 211 2.07 13.92 -6.09
C ALA A 211 1.40 12.57 -6.42
N SER A 212 0.17 12.36 -5.95
CA SER A 212 -0.58 11.13 -6.21
C SER A 212 -0.98 11.01 -7.68
N MET A 213 -1.47 12.10 -8.29
CA MET A 213 -1.80 12.13 -9.72
C MET A 213 -0.56 11.96 -10.60
N GLN A 214 0.58 12.56 -10.22
CA GLN A 214 1.85 12.35 -10.89
C GLN A 214 2.27 10.88 -10.83
N ARG A 215 2.14 10.23 -9.67
CA ARG A 215 2.45 8.81 -9.50
C ARG A 215 1.55 7.94 -10.39
N TRP A 216 0.26 8.24 -10.44
CA TRP A 216 -0.69 7.53 -11.31
C TRP A 216 -0.31 7.65 -12.79
N LEU A 217 -0.04 8.88 -13.25
CA LEU A 217 0.41 9.14 -14.62
C LEU A 217 1.73 8.40 -14.94
N ASN A 218 2.67 8.37 -14.01
CA ASN A 218 3.92 7.62 -14.18
C ASN A 218 3.65 6.13 -14.38
N TYR A 219 2.75 5.54 -13.60
CA TYR A 219 2.40 4.12 -13.74
C TYR A 219 1.69 3.83 -15.07
N VAL A 220 0.76 4.68 -15.50
CA VAL A 220 0.06 4.50 -16.78
C VAL A 220 1.02 4.70 -17.96
N CYS A 221 1.79 5.78 -17.97
CA CYS A 221 2.66 6.15 -19.10
C CYS A 221 3.92 5.27 -19.22
N SER A 222 4.32 4.58 -18.15
CA SER A 222 5.44 3.62 -18.18
C SER A 222 5.03 2.19 -18.51
N ASN A 223 3.72 1.92 -18.63
CA ASN A 223 3.20 0.61 -18.99
C ASN A 223 3.14 0.45 -20.51
N ASP A 224 3.83 -0.57 -21.02
CA ASP A 224 3.98 -0.82 -22.46
C ASP A 224 2.66 -1.07 -23.19
N VAL A 225 1.64 -1.57 -22.49
CA VAL A 225 0.30 -1.78 -23.02
C VAL A 225 -0.50 -0.48 -22.99
N LEU A 226 -0.51 0.21 -21.84
CA LEU A 226 -1.38 1.36 -21.63
C LEU A 226 -0.91 2.59 -22.41
N MET A 227 0.40 2.83 -22.53
CA MET A 227 0.92 4.04 -23.17
C MET A 227 0.61 4.15 -24.67
N VAL A 228 0.28 3.03 -25.32
CA VAL A 228 -0.04 2.96 -26.75
C VAL A 228 -1.54 2.79 -27.04
N ASP A 229 -2.36 2.80 -25.99
CA ASP A 229 -3.82 2.78 -26.11
C ASP A 229 -4.28 4.05 -26.84
N ASP A 230 -5.21 3.91 -27.80
CA ASP A 230 -5.67 5.03 -28.61
C ASP A 230 -6.38 6.09 -27.76
N GLU A 231 -7.02 5.70 -26.65
CA GLU A 231 -7.63 6.64 -25.71
C GLU A 231 -6.60 7.47 -24.94
N MET A 232 -5.35 7.00 -24.78
CA MET A 232 -4.28 7.84 -24.23
C MET A 232 -3.94 9.01 -25.15
N ILE A 233 -3.98 8.78 -26.46
CA ILE A 233 -3.73 9.83 -27.46
C ILE A 233 -4.86 10.84 -27.39
N LEU A 234 -6.12 10.37 -27.44
CA LEU A 234 -7.29 11.25 -27.34
C LEU A 234 -7.33 12.02 -26.02
N PHE A 235 -6.97 11.37 -24.91
CA PHE A 235 -6.88 12.00 -23.60
C PHE A 235 -5.82 13.11 -23.55
N VAL A 236 -4.74 13.02 -24.32
CA VAL A 236 -3.70 14.06 -24.36
C VAL A 236 -4.03 15.14 -25.38
N GLU A 237 -4.54 14.77 -26.55
CA GLU A 237 -4.68 15.67 -27.69
C GLU A 237 -5.97 16.49 -27.71
N SER A 238 -7.00 16.11 -26.94
CA SER A 238 -8.30 16.81 -26.96
C SER A 238 -8.22 18.22 -26.34
N ASP A 239 -8.66 19.24 -27.07
CA ASP A 239 -8.65 20.63 -26.59
C ASP A 239 -9.89 20.98 -25.73
N SER A 240 -11.04 20.34 -25.97
CA SER A 240 -12.35 20.70 -25.39
C SER A 240 -12.84 19.79 -24.26
N GLY A 241 -11.95 18.96 -23.72
CA GLY A 241 -12.27 17.94 -22.70
C GLY A 241 -12.33 16.52 -23.27
N TYR A 242 -12.39 15.54 -22.39
CA TYR A 242 -12.24 14.12 -22.67
C TYR A 242 -13.52 13.32 -22.37
N SER A 243 -13.90 12.48 -23.33
CA SER A 243 -14.85 11.40 -23.14
C SER A 243 -14.40 10.21 -23.99
N PRO A 244 -14.39 8.98 -23.43
CA PRO A 244 -14.02 7.80 -24.20
C PRO A 244 -14.93 7.63 -25.42
N VAL A 245 -14.33 7.35 -26.58
CA VAL A 245 -15.03 7.10 -27.85
C VAL A 245 -15.72 5.75 -27.78
N VAL A 246 -15.07 4.75 -27.18
CA VAL A 246 -15.62 3.41 -26.99
C VAL A 246 -15.79 3.11 -25.49
N ARG A 247 -17.04 2.84 -25.10
CA ARG A 247 -17.36 2.38 -23.74
C ARG A 247 -17.39 0.86 -23.70
N MET A 248 -16.21 0.25 -23.50
CA MET A 248 -16.09 -1.18 -23.23
C MET A 248 -16.64 -1.47 -21.83
N LYS A 249 -17.55 -2.43 -21.70
CA LYS A 249 -17.98 -2.96 -20.39
C LYS A 249 -17.06 -4.11 -19.99
N GLN A 250 -16.81 -4.22 -18.70
CA GLN A 250 -16.08 -5.35 -18.13
C GLN A 250 -16.70 -6.69 -18.60
N PRO A 251 -15.89 -7.69 -19.00
CA PRO A 251 -16.37 -8.91 -19.66
C PRO A 251 -17.43 -9.71 -18.88
N ALA A 252 -17.50 -9.54 -17.56
CA ALA A 252 -18.51 -10.20 -16.73
C ALA A 252 -18.99 -9.30 -15.59
N THR A 253 -20.15 -8.68 -15.78
CA THR A 253 -20.88 -7.94 -14.73
C THR A 253 -22.19 -8.65 -14.36
N GLY A 254 -22.69 -8.40 -13.15
CA GLY A 254 -24.01 -8.86 -12.71
C GLY A 254 -24.19 -10.39 -12.64
N VAL A 255 -25.33 -10.88 -13.15
CA VAL A 255 -25.79 -12.27 -13.00
C VAL A 255 -24.82 -13.28 -13.63
N ARG A 256 -24.31 -12.99 -14.84
CA ARG A 256 -23.33 -13.87 -15.54
C ARG A 256 -22.11 -14.14 -14.67
N ARG A 257 -21.63 -13.11 -13.96
CA ARG A 257 -20.50 -13.23 -13.05
C ARG A 257 -20.81 -14.05 -11.80
N LYS A 258 -22.00 -13.87 -11.22
CA LYS A 258 -22.47 -14.62 -10.05
C LYS A 258 -22.53 -16.11 -10.36
N VAL A 259 -23.08 -16.46 -11.51
CA VAL A 259 -23.15 -17.85 -12.01
C VAL A 259 -21.76 -18.41 -12.31
N LEU A 260 -20.90 -17.65 -13.02
CA LEU A 260 -19.54 -18.09 -13.33
C LEU A 260 -18.70 -18.38 -12.07
N LYS A 261 -18.88 -17.61 -11.00
CA LYS A 261 -18.18 -17.78 -9.71
C LYS A 261 -18.64 -18.98 -8.88
N GLN A 262 -19.78 -19.61 -9.20
CA GLN A 262 -20.25 -20.82 -8.51
C GLN A 262 -19.51 -22.08 -8.96
N PHE A 263 -18.97 -22.07 -10.16
CA PHE A 263 -18.19 -23.19 -10.69
C PHE A 263 -16.74 -23.13 -10.19
N ALA A 264 -16.14 -24.30 -10.03
CA ALA A 264 -14.72 -24.44 -9.69
C ALA A 264 -13.83 -23.62 -10.64
N PRO A 265 -12.70 -23.06 -10.16
CA PRO A 265 -11.72 -22.40 -11.02
C PRO A 265 -11.35 -23.31 -12.20
N PRO A 266 -11.22 -22.78 -13.43
CA PRO A 266 -10.74 -23.59 -14.53
C PRO A 266 -9.32 -24.09 -14.23
N PRO A 267 -8.90 -25.23 -14.83
CA PRO A 267 -7.50 -25.62 -14.85
C PRO A 267 -6.64 -24.43 -15.32
N ASP A 268 -5.62 -24.09 -14.54
CA ASP A 268 -4.72 -22.96 -14.81
C ASP A 268 -3.28 -23.45 -14.72
N ASP A 269 -2.64 -23.61 -15.88
CA ASP A 269 -1.27 -24.06 -16.00
C ASP A 269 -0.25 -22.97 -15.61
N THR A 270 -0.71 -21.83 -15.10
CA THR A 270 0.13 -20.71 -14.64
C THR A 270 0.05 -20.55 -13.12
N PRO A 271 0.77 -21.36 -12.32
CA PRO A 271 0.70 -21.33 -10.87
C PRO A 271 1.02 -19.94 -10.28
N GLU A 272 1.95 -19.19 -10.89
CA GLU A 272 2.34 -17.84 -10.44
C GLU A 272 1.15 -16.86 -10.41
N LEU A 273 0.20 -16.94 -11.36
CA LEU A 273 -0.98 -16.08 -11.39
C LEU A 273 -2.13 -16.65 -10.55
N HIS A 274 -2.29 -17.97 -10.56
CA HIS A 274 -3.24 -18.69 -9.74
C HIS A 274 -3.04 -18.36 -8.24
N ASP A 275 -1.80 -18.44 -7.77
CA ASP A 275 -1.44 -18.23 -6.36
C ASP A 275 -1.41 -16.75 -5.97
N ALA A 276 -1.20 -15.85 -6.93
CA ALA A 276 -1.24 -14.41 -6.67
C ALA A 276 -2.62 -13.92 -6.27
N ARG A 277 -3.69 -14.48 -6.87
CA ARG A 277 -5.05 -13.95 -6.67
C ARG A 277 -5.54 -14.05 -5.22
N PRO A 278 -5.42 -15.18 -4.50
CA PRO A 278 -5.75 -15.24 -3.07
C PRO A 278 -4.98 -14.22 -2.24
N VAL A 279 -3.69 -14.02 -2.52
CA VAL A 279 -2.84 -13.03 -1.83
C VAL A 279 -3.35 -11.61 -2.06
N VAL A 280 -3.64 -11.24 -3.32
CA VAL A 280 -4.20 -9.92 -3.65
C VAL A 280 -5.57 -9.72 -2.98
N LYS A 281 -6.41 -10.75 -2.94
CA LYS A 281 -7.71 -10.69 -2.24
C LYS A 281 -7.52 -10.46 -0.74
N LEU A 282 -6.59 -11.17 -0.10
CA LEU A 282 -6.29 -10.99 1.32
C LEU A 282 -5.79 -9.57 1.59
N PHE A 283 -4.89 -9.06 0.75
CA PHE A 283 -4.38 -7.69 0.85
C PHE A 283 -5.49 -6.64 0.67
N TYR A 284 -6.39 -6.83 -0.31
CA TYR A 284 -7.57 -5.97 -0.50
C TYR A 284 -8.44 -5.89 0.76
N LEU A 285 -8.78 -7.04 1.34
CA LEU A 285 -9.62 -7.09 2.54
C LEU A 285 -8.90 -6.52 3.76
N GLY A 286 -7.61 -6.84 3.93
CA GLY A 286 -6.80 -6.35 5.03
C GLY A 286 -6.62 -4.83 5.01
N THR A 287 -6.34 -4.25 3.84
CA THR A 287 -6.21 -2.79 3.68
C THR A 287 -7.54 -2.07 3.87
N MET A 288 -8.63 -2.62 3.36
CA MET A 288 -9.99 -2.09 3.58
C MET A 288 -10.35 -2.07 5.08
N GLU A 289 -10.16 -3.19 5.76
CA GLU A 289 -10.47 -3.32 7.19
C GLU A 289 -9.56 -2.42 8.04
N ALA A 290 -8.27 -2.38 7.73
CA ALA A 290 -7.32 -1.51 8.41
C ALA A 290 -7.67 -0.03 8.22
N GLY A 291 -8.02 0.39 7.00
CA GLY A 291 -8.46 1.77 6.72
C GLY A 291 -9.68 2.16 7.57
N GLN A 292 -10.69 1.28 7.64
CA GLN A 292 -11.87 1.50 8.49
C GLN A 292 -11.54 1.60 9.99
N LYS A 293 -10.53 0.85 10.46
CA LYS A 293 -10.06 0.94 11.86
C LYS A 293 -9.33 2.25 12.11
N VAL A 294 -8.48 2.68 11.18
CA VAL A 294 -7.80 3.99 11.25
C VAL A 294 -8.83 5.12 11.29
N ASP A 295 -9.90 5.07 10.48
CA ASP A 295 -10.98 6.06 10.53
C ASP A 295 -11.64 6.16 11.92
N ARG A 296 -11.76 5.04 12.65
CA ARG A 296 -12.26 5.05 14.03
C ARG A 296 -11.26 5.68 14.99
N VAL A 297 -9.97 5.39 14.82
CA VAL A 297 -8.90 6.03 15.62
C VAL A 297 -8.91 7.53 15.40
N VAL A 298 -8.94 8.00 14.16
CA VAL A 298 -9.01 9.43 13.81
C VAL A 298 -10.22 10.11 14.45
N LYS A 299 -11.39 9.46 14.40
CA LYS A 299 -12.62 9.98 15.06
C LYS A 299 -12.45 10.06 16.57
N ALA A 300 -11.90 9.03 17.21
CA ALA A 300 -11.64 9.03 18.64
C ALA A 300 -10.61 10.10 19.04
N ARG A 301 -9.56 10.29 18.23
CA ARG A 301 -8.53 11.30 18.42
C ARG A 301 -9.10 12.72 18.41
N ARG A 302 -9.99 13.01 17.44
CA ARG A 302 -10.71 14.30 17.38
C ARG A 302 -11.67 14.49 18.55
N ALA A 303 -12.34 13.43 19.00
CA ALA A 303 -13.20 13.50 20.19
C ALA A 303 -12.38 13.77 21.47
N LEU A 304 -11.21 13.13 21.61
CA LEU A 304 -10.27 13.39 22.70
C LEU A 304 -9.79 14.85 22.69
N ALA A 305 -9.42 15.37 21.52
CA ALA A 305 -9.01 16.77 21.36
C ALA A 305 -10.07 17.76 21.87
N LEU A 306 -11.34 17.54 21.52
CA LEU A 306 -12.45 18.37 21.98
C LEU A 306 -12.65 18.29 23.49
N ALA A 307 -12.58 17.07 24.05
CA ALA A 307 -12.74 16.85 25.49
C ALA A 307 -11.61 17.50 26.30
N GLU A 308 -10.37 17.41 25.83
CA GLU A 308 -9.22 18.06 26.46
C GLU A 308 -9.31 19.58 26.35
N SER A 309 -9.72 20.13 25.20
CA SER A 309 -9.94 21.57 25.07
C SER A 309 -10.98 22.08 26.08
N ASP A 310 -12.11 21.39 26.22
CA ASP A 310 -13.15 21.72 27.21
C ASP A 310 -12.63 21.60 28.65
N LEU A 311 -11.90 20.52 28.97
CA LEU A 311 -11.25 20.34 30.27
C LEU A 311 -10.29 21.49 30.57
N GLY A 312 -9.46 21.89 29.61
CA GLY A 312 -8.51 22.97 29.78
C GLY A 312 -9.18 24.33 29.99
N VAL A 313 -10.32 24.59 29.34
CA VAL A 313 -11.15 25.78 29.62
C VAL A 313 -11.65 25.77 31.06
N LYS A 314 -12.30 24.69 31.48
CA LYS A 314 -12.85 24.55 32.84
C LYS A 314 -11.78 24.66 33.91
N LEU A 315 -10.64 24.00 33.71
CA LEU A 315 -9.51 24.06 34.63
C LEU A 315 -8.91 25.47 34.72
N GLY A 316 -8.80 26.17 33.59
CA GLY A 316 -8.32 27.55 33.56
C GLY A 316 -9.23 28.54 34.29
N GLN A 317 -10.54 28.28 34.33
CA GLN A 317 -11.52 29.12 35.04
C GLN A 317 -11.42 28.99 36.57
N MET A 318 -10.92 27.87 37.10
CA MET A 318 -10.77 27.68 38.55
C MET A 318 -9.80 28.67 39.19
N HIS A 319 -8.87 29.25 38.40
CA HIS A 319 -7.95 30.30 38.85
C HIS A 319 -8.66 31.46 39.57
N VAL A 320 -9.89 31.80 39.17
CA VAL A 320 -10.63 32.96 39.71
C VAL A 320 -11.05 32.75 41.17
N GLN A 321 -11.34 31.51 41.55
CA GLN A 321 -11.76 31.17 42.92
C GLN A 321 -10.57 30.89 43.85
N GLU A 322 -9.36 30.83 43.28
CA GLU A 322 -8.18 30.40 44.00
C GLU A 322 -7.51 31.57 44.73
N THR A 323 -7.36 31.43 46.06
CA THR A 323 -6.73 32.45 46.90
C THR A 323 -5.21 32.34 46.89
N HIS A 324 -4.67 31.14 46.68
CA HIS A 324 -3.23 30.91 46.66
C HIS A 324 -2.65 31.30 45.29
N ALA A 325 -1.95 32.44 45.20
CA ALA A 325 -1.45 33.01 43.94
C ALA A 325 -0.65 32.03 43.06
N GLY A 326 0.19 31.17 43.64
CA GLY A 326 0.94 30.15 42.90
C GLY A 326 0.04 29.04 42.31
N LEU A 327 -1.00 28.65 43.04
CA LEU A 327 -1.97 27.63 42.62
C LEU A 327 -2.91 28.21 41.56
N ALA A 328 -3.31 29.46 41.77
CA ALA A 328 -4.09 30.24 40.84
C ALA A 328 -3.37 30.32 39.47
N ASN A 329 -2.08 30.69 39.46
CA ASN A 329 -1.26 30.71 38.25
C ASN A 329 -1.10 29.32 37.62
N ALA A 330 -0.89 28.28 38.43
CA ALA A 330 -0.78 26.92 37.94
C ALA A 330 -2.06 26.44 37.24
N TYR A 331 -3.26 26.71 37.80
CA TYR A 331 -4.53 26.38 37.13
C TYR A 331 -4.68 27.09 35.78
N LYS A 332 -4.37 28.39 35.72
CA LYS A 332 -4.42 29.16 34.48
C LYS A 332 -3.47 28.60 33.41
N LYS A 333 -2.25 28.20 33.80
CA LYS A 333 -1.23 27.66 32.90
C LYS A 333 -1.55 26.23 32.46
N LEU A 334 -1.94 25.38 33.40
CA LEU A 334 -2.32 24.00 33.13
C LEU A 334 -3.55 23.94 32.21
N GLY A 335 -4.55 24.80 32.43
CA GLY A 335 -5.71 24.90 31.53
C GLY A 335 -5.33 25.21 30.07
N LYS A 336 -4.43 26.18 29.86
CA LYS A 336 -3.90 26.50 28.52
C LYS A 336 -3.10 25.35 27.91
N ILE A 337 -2.30 24.67 28.72
CA ILE A 337 -1.47 23.54 28.25
C ILE A 337 -2.35 22.37 27.82
N ILE A 338 -3.40 22.04 28.58
CA ILE A 338 -4.35 20.98 28.21
C ILE A 338 -5.10 21.36 26.92
N GLN A 339 -5.52 22.63 26.75
CA GLN A 339 -6.10 23.08 25.47
C GLN A 339 -5.13 22.86 24.31
N THR A 340 -3.86 23.23 24.49
CA THR A 340 -2.82 23.05 23.47
C THR A 340 -2.58 21.56 23.17
N THR A 341 -2.63 20.69 24.17
CA THR A 341 -2.59 19.23 23.97
C THR A 341 -3.76 18.74 23.12
N GLY A 342 -4.96 19.27 23.37
CA GLY A 342 -6.13 18.99 22.54
C GLY A 342 -5.90 19.38 21.07
N ASP A 343 -5.34 20.57 20.80
CA ASP A 343 -4.99 21.01 19.44
C ASP A 343 -3.98 20.05 18.78
N TYR A 344 -2.99 19.54 19.52
CA TYR A 344 -2.05 18.55 18.99
C TYR A 344 -2.70 17.22 18.68
N HIS A 345 -3.64 16.73 19.50
CA HIS A 345 -4.39 15.52 19.18
C HIS A 345 -5.28 15.72 17.94
N ALA A 346 -5.88 16.89 17.75
CA ALA A 346 -6.64 17.19 16.52
C ALA A 346 -5.73 17.16 15.28
N ALA A 347 -4.52 17.72 15.39
CA ALA A 347 -3.51 17.68 14.34
C ALA A 347 -3.01 16.25 14.08
N GLN A 348 -2.74 15.47 15.13
CA GLN A 348 -2.35 14.06 15.04
C GLN A 348 -3.41 13.24 14.31
N GLY A 349 -4.69 13.39 14.64
CA GLY A 349 -5.77 12.70 13.93
C GLY A 349 -5.84 13.05 12.44
N THR A 350 -5.48 14.28 12.06
CA THR A 350 -5.37 14.66 10.65
C THR A 350 -4.15 14.01 9.99
N ALA A 351 -3.00 13.98 10.68
CA ALA A 351 -1.82 13.27 10.22
C ALA A 351 -2.09 11.77 10.00
N GLU A 352 -2.66 11.07 10.99
CA GLU A 352 -3.04 9.64 10.90
C GLU A 352 -3.92 9.36 9.67
N ALA A 353 -4.92 10.22 9.43
CA ALA A 353 -5.80 10.10 8.27
C ALA A 353 -5.02 10.25 6.95
N THR A 354 -4.13 11.24 6.86
CA THR A 354 -3.36 11.53 5.63
C THR A 354 -2.23 10.56 5.33
N THR A 355 -1.56 10.01 6.35
CA THR A 355 -0.34 9.22 6.17
C THR A 355 -0.58 7.71 6.27
N LEU A 356 -1.70 7.29 6.84
CA LEU A 356 -2.06 5.88 6.94
C LEU A 356 -3.45 5.58 6.38
N GLY A 357 -4.47 6.36 6.75
CA GLY A 357 -5.84 6.16 6.26
C GLY A 357 -5.95 6.22 4.74
N ASP A 358 -5.49 7.31 4.14
CA ASP A 358 -5.50 7.53 2.69
C ASP A 358 -4.75 6.44 1.90
N PRO A 359 -3.47 6.10 2.24
CA PRO A 359 -2.78 5.01 1.58
C PRO A 359 -3.50 3.66 1.67
N LEU A 360 -4.08 3.32 2.82
CA LEU A 360 -4.84 2.07 2.98
C LEU A 360 -6.08 2.04 2.08
N ASN A 361 -6.82 3.15 2.00
CA ASN A 361 -7.99 3.27 1.13
C ASN A 361 -7.61 3.21 -0.37
N TYR A 362 -6.52 3.86 -0.74
CA TYR A 362 -5.97 3.79 -2.10
C TYR A 362 -5.57 2.37 -2.48
N HIS A 363 -4.76 1.71 -1.64
CA HIS A 363 -4.27 0.36 -1.91
C HIS A 363 -5.40 -0.68 -1.87
N SER A 364 -6.46 -0.46 -1.11
CA SER A 364 -7.68 -1.26 -1.19
C SER A 364 -8.33 -1.14 -2.57
N SER A 365 -8.52 0.08 -3.07
CA SER A 365 -9.10 0.33 -4.41
C SER A 365 -8.25 -0.26 -5.53
N ASP A 366 -6.92 -0.08 -5.46
CA ASP A 366 -5.95 -0.61 -6.43
C ASP A 366 -5.94 -2.16 -6.41
N ALA A 367 -5.89 -2.78 -5.22
CA ALA A 367 -5.93 -4.23 -5.09
C ALA A 367 -7.27 -4.83 -5.55
N PHE A 368 -8.37 -4.10 -5.40
CA PHE A 368 -9.66 -4.51 -5.95
C PHE A 368 -9.57 -4.64 -7.46
N ILE A 369 -9.04 -3.64 -8.17
CA ILE A 369 -8.87 -3.69 -9.63
C ILE A 369 -8.01 -4.90 -10.04
N VAL A 370 -6.85 -5.10 -9.40
CA VAL A 370 -5.97 -6.23 -9.71
C VAL A 370 -6.66 -7.57 -9.49
N LYS A 371 -7.38 -7.74 -8.38
CA LYS A 371 -8.16 -8.95 -8.08
C LYS A 371 -9.22 -9.23 -9.15
N GLU A 372 -9.83 -8.18 -9.68
CA GLU A 372 -10.83 -8.25 -10.74
C GLU A 372 -10.21 -8.61 -12.08
N THR A 373 -9.07 -8.01 -12.46
CA THR A 373 -8.32 -8.36 -13.67
C THR A 373 -7.88 -9.84 -13.65
N LEU A 374 -7.36 -10.34 -12.52
CA LEU A 374 -7.02 -11.76 -12.36
C LEU A 374 -8.26 -12.67 -12.47
N THR A 375 -9.41 -12.19 -11.99
CA THR A 375 -10.69 -12.92 -12.15
C THR A 375 -11.14 -12.94 -13.61
N ASN A 376 -10.96 -11.84 -14.35
CA ASN A 376 -11.28 -11.77 -15.77
C ASN A 376 -10.39 -12.72 -16.59
N ARG A 377 -9.11 -12.90 -16.20
CA ARG A 377 -8.25 -13.94 -16.79
C ARG A 377 -8.83 -15.35 -16.57
N HIS A 378 -9.34 -15.67 -15.39
CA HIS A 378 -9.99 -16.98 -15.16
C HIS A 378 -11.24 -17.16 -16.06
N ILE A 379 -12.00 -16.10 -16.29
CA ILE A 379 -13.16 -16.16 -17.19
C ILE A 379 -12.69 -16.43 -18.63
N LEU A 380 -11.62 -15.77 -19.06
CA LEU A 380 -11.01 -16.00 -20.37
C LEU A 380 -10.50 -17.44 -20.54
N LEU A 381 -9.86 -18.02 -19.52
CA LEU A 381 -9.44 -19.43 -19.54
C LEU A 381 -10.62 -20.39 -19.70
N ARG A 382 -11.74 -20.11 -19.02
CA ARG A 382 -12.95 -20.92 -19.18
C ARG A 382 -13.56 -20.79 -20.57
N GLU A 383 -13.60 -19.59 -21.13
CA GLU A 383 -14.06 -19.36 -22.50
C GLU A 383 -13.20 -20.13 -23.51
N LEU A 384 -11.87 -20.17 -23.30
CA LEU A 384 -10.97 -20.98 -24.13
C LEU A 384 -11.30 -22.48 -24.05
N ILE A 385 -11.49 -23.04 -22.85
CA ILE A 385 -11.83 -24.46 -22.68
C ILE A 385 -13.16 -24.78 -23.39
N GLN A 386 -14.16 -23.90 -23.26
CA GLN A 386 -15.44 -24.06 -23.93
C GLN A 386 -15.31 -24.01 -25.46
N ALA A 387 -14.47 -23.11 -25.98
CA ALA A 387 -14.18 -23.02 -27.41
C ALA A 387 -13.47 -24.28 -27.93
N GLN A 388 -12.50 -24.81 -27.18
CA GLN A 388 -11.83 -26.07 -27.51
C GLN A 388 -12.79 -27.27 -27.56
N GLN A 389 -13.70 -27.38 -26.59
CA GLN A 389 -14.75 -28.41 -26.58
C GLN A 389 -15.69 -28.26 -27.78
N THR A 390 -16.07 -27.02 -28.10
CA THR A 390 -16.92 -26.72 -29.27
C THR A 390 -16.23 -27.10 -30.57
N ALA A 391 -14.98 -26.70 -30.77
CA ALA A 391 -14.20 -27.04 -31.96
C ALA A 391 -13.96 -28.56 -32.09
N SER A 392 -13.72 -29.26 -30.98
CA SER A 392 -13.63 -30.72 -30.94
C SER A 392 -14.96 -31.39 -31.36
N SER A 393 -16.09 -30.91 -30.84
CA SER A 393 -17.41 -31.40 -31.20
C SER A 393 -17.73 -31.18 -32.68
N LYS A 394 -17.45 -29.99 -33.23
CA LYS A 394 -17.64 -29.68 -34.65
C LYS A 394 -16.71 -30.51 -35.54
N ARG A 395 -15.48 -30.78 -35.11
CA ARG A 395 -14.53 -31.65 -35.82
C ARG A 395 -15.08 -33.08 -35.90
N ALA A 396 -15.54 -33.63 -34.78
CA ALA A 396 -16.16 -34.96 -34.75
C ALA A 396 -17.42 -35.04 -35.63
N ALA A 397 -18.25 -33.99 -35.67
CA ALA A 397 -19.41 -33.94 -36.54
C ALA A 397 -19.03 -33.93 -38.03
N ALA A 398 -18.01 -33.14 -38.42
CA ALA A 398 -17.49 -33.13 -39.78
C ALA A 398 -16.89 -34.49 -40.18
N ASP A 399 -16.15 -35.14 -39.29
CA ASP A 399 -15.56 -36.46 -39.57
C ASP A 399 -16.61 -37.57 -39.69
N ARG A 400 -17.71 -37.50 -38.93
CA ARG A 400 -18.87 -38.40 -39.12
C ARG A 400 -19.52 -38.22 -40.49
N LEU A 401 -19.65 -36.98 -40.96
CA LEU A 401 -20.21 -36.70 -42.29
C LEU A 401 -19.30 -37.23 -43.41
N LYS A 402 -17.98 -37.15 -43.25
CA LYS A 402 -17.02 -37.76 -44.19
C LYS A 402 -17.13 -39.28 -44.24
N ALA A 403 -17.43 -39.93 -43.11
CA ALA A 403 -17.57 -41.39 -43.02
C ALA A 403 -18.95 -41.92 -43.45
N SER A 404 -19.93 -41.04 -43.69
CA SER A 404 -21.28 -41.44 -44.10
C SER A 404 -21.32 -41.84 -45.58
N THR A 405 -22.04 -42.92 -45.90
CA THR A 405 -22.20 -43.45 -47.26
C THR A 405 -23.24 -42.66 -48.08
N SER A 406 -24.10 -41.86 -47.43
CA SER A 406 -25.06 -40.95 -48.06
C SER A 406 -24.85 -39.54 -47.50
N VAL A 407 -24.42 -38.62 -48.36
CA VAL A 407 -23.95 -37.29 -47.95
C VAL A 407 -24.61 -36.24 -48.83
N ARG A 408 -25.33 -35.30 -48.20
CA ARG A 408 -25.88 -34.12 -48.87
C ARG A 408 -24.79 -33.04 -48.94
N PRO A 409 -24.44 -32.51 -50.13
CA PRO A 409 -23.41 -31.47 -50.28
C PRO A 409 -23.62 -30.27 -49.35
N ASP A 410 -24.84 -29.74 -49.28
CA ASP A 410 -25.17 -28.58 -48.43
C ASP A 410 -24.84 -28.79 -46.94
N LYS A 411 -25.00 -30.03 -46.44
CA LYS A 411 -24.71 -30.37 -45.04
C LYS A 411 -23.21 -30.53 -44.77
N VAL A 412 -22.43 -30.86 -45.79
CA VAL A 412 -20.97 -30.89 -45.70
C VAL A 412 -20.43 -29.48 -45.65
N ASP A 413 -20.90 -28.61 -46.56
CA ASP A 413 -20.46 -27.21 -46.60
C ASP A 413 -20.81 -26.47 -45.31
N GLU A 414 -22.02 -26.67 -44.77
CA GLU A 414 -22.43 -26.14 -43.46
C GLU A 414 -21.53 -26.65 -42.32
N ALA A 415 -21.17 -27.94 -42.32
CA ALA A 415 -20.33 -28.52 -41.29
C ALA A 415 -18.85 -28.08 -41.40
N ILE A 416 -18.34 -27.88 -42.62
CA ILE A 416 -17.00 -27.32 -42.86
C ILE A 416 -16.95 -25.88 -42.37
N SER A 417 -17.92 -25.04 -42.79
CA SER A 417 -18.00 -23.64 -42.34
C SER A 417 -18.08 -23.55 -40.81
N ALA A 418 -18.95 -24.36 -40.17
CA ALA A 418 -19.09 -24.36 -38.72
C ALA A 418 -17.84 -24.86 -37.98
N LEU A 419 -17.06 -25.76 -38.59
CA LEU A 419 -15.77 -26.20 -38.05
C LEU A 419 -14.71 -25.10 -38.18
N ASP A 420 -14.64 -24.43 -39.32
CA ASP A 420 -13.67 -23.36 -39.56
C ASP A 420 -13.94 -22.15 -38.65
N ASP A 421 -15.21 -21.77 -38.46
CA ASP A 421 -15.62 -20.72 -37.50
C ASP A 421 -15.23 -21.10 -36.06
N ALA A 422 -15.50 -22.35 -35.65
CA ALA A 422 -15.16 -22.82 -34.32
C ALA A 422 -13.64 -22.86 -34.08
N ARG A 423 -12.86 -23.26 -35.09
CA ARG A 423 -11.39 -23.25 -35.05
C ARG A 423 -10.82 -21.84 -35.00
N GLY A 424 -11.35 -20.92 -35.82
CA GLY A 424 -10.94 -19.52 -35.80
C GLY A 424 -11.20 -18.87 -34.43
N HIS A 425 -12.35 -19.18 -33.81
CA HIS A 425 -12.66 -18.71 -32.47
C HIS A 425 -11.74 -19.30 -31.39
N GLU A 426 -11.47 -20.61 -31.45
CA GLU A 426 -10.50 -21.29 -30.58
C GLU A 426 -9.11 -20.65 -30.69
N GLU A 427 -8.60 -20.47 -31.90
CA GLU A 427 -7.28 -19.88 -32.16
C GLU A 427 -7.19 -18.43 -31.67
N TYR A 428 -8.25 -17.64 -31.88
CA TYR A 428 -8.34 -16.28 -31.36
C TYR A 428 -8.25 -16.24 -29.82
N LEU A 429 -9.04 -17.08 -29.13
CA LEU A 429 -9.03 -17.13 -27.67
C LEU A 429 -7.70 -17.66 -27.14
N LEU A 430 -7.08 -18.62 -27.82
CA LEU A 430 -5.76 -19.15 -27.45
C LEU A 430 -4.70 -18.05 -27.49
N LYS A 431 -4.60 -17.34 -28.62
CA LYS A 431 -3.66 -16.20 -28.79
C LYS A 431 -3.92 -15.10 -27.77
N LYS A 432 -5.18 -14.75 -27.53
CA LYS A 432 -5.57 -13.75 -26.52
C LYS A 432 -5.16 -14.17 -25.11
N THR A 433 -5.44 -15.41 -24.73
CA THR A 433 -5.10 -15.97 -23.41
C THR A 433 -3.59 -15.99 -23.17
N GLN A 434 -2.81 -16.39 -24.18
CA GLN A 434 -1.35 -16.38 -24.11
C GLN A 434 -0.80 -14.96 -23.91
N ARG A 435 -1.29 -13.99 -24.69
CA ARG A 435 -0.88 -12.58 -24.55
C ARG A 435 -1.21 -12.02 -23.16
N VAL A 436 -2.45 -12.21 -22.71
CA VAL A 436 -2.91 -11.77 -21.38
C VAL A 436 -2.08 -12.41 -20.28
N THR A 437 -1.84 -13.72 -20.34
CA THR A 437 -1.06 -14.43 -19.33
C THR A 437 0.38 -13.94 -19.27
N ASN A 438 1.05 -13.81 -20.41
CA ASN A 438 2.46 -13.40 -20.47
C ASN A 438 2.67 -11.97 -19.92
N ASN A 439 1.78 -11.04 -20.27
CA ASN A 439 1.85 -9.67 -19.77
C ASN A 439 1.52 -9.60 -18.27
N LEU A 440 0.47 -10.32 -17.81
CA LEU A 440 0.09 -10.31 -16.40
C LEU A 440 1.17 -10.89 -15.48
N LEU A 441 2.02 -11.81 -15.95
CA LEU A 441 3.18 -12.29 -15.18
C LEU A 441 4.17 -11.15 -14.89
N GLN A 442 4.45 -10.30 -15.87
CA GLN A 442 5.33 -9.14 -15.69
C GLN A 442 4.67 -8.07 -14.82
N GLU A 443 3.40 -7.80 -15.08
CA GLU A 443 2.61 -6.83 -14.33
C GLU A 443 2.47 -7.21 -12.86
N LYS A 444 2.29 -8.50 -12.55
CA LYS A 444 2.29 -9.02 -11.18
C LYS A 444 3.56 -8.60 -10.45
N ARG A 445 4.73 -8.85 -11.04
CA ARG A 445 6.03 -8.53 -10.41
C ARG A 445 6.16 -7.02 -10.19
N ARG A 446 5.79 -6.21 -11.18
CA ARG A 446 5.79 -4.74 -11.08
C ARG A 446 4.84 -4.26 -9.98
N TRP A 447 3.62 -4.81 -9.91
CA TRP A 447 2.60 -4.47 -8.92
C TRP A 447 3.04 -4.79 -7.50
N PHE A 448 3.55 -6.01 -7.26
CA PHE A 448 4.03 -6.41 -5.93
C PHE A 448 5.17 -5.50 -5.45
N ASN A 449 6.14 -5.19 -6.32
CA ASN A 449 7.25 -4.32 -5.98
C ASN A 449 6.78 -2.88 -5.69
N ARG A 450 5.95 -2.29 -6.56
CA ARG A 450 5.49 -0.90 -6.36
C ARG A 450 4.63 -0.77 -5.10
N THR A 451 3.69 -1.68 -4.89
CA THR A 451 2.75 -1.62 -3.77
C THR A 451 3.44 -1.87 -2.43
N ALA A 452 4.39 -2.81 -2.36
CA ALA A 452 5.17 -3.04 -1.15
C ALA A 452 6.01 -1.80 -0.77
N ASN A 453 6.69 -1.21 -1.74
CA ASN A 453 7.50 -0.01 -1.52
C ASN A 453 6.63 1.18 -1.09
N ASP A 454 5.52 1.43 -1.79
CA ASP A 454 4.59 2.54 -1.48
C ASP A 454 4.00 2.40 -0.06
N LEU A 455 3.62 1.20 0.35
CA LEU A 455 3.08 0.95 1.68
C LEU A 455 4.15 1.08 2.78
N LEU A 456 5.37 0.60 2.54
CA LEU A 456 6.49 0.78 3.48
C LEU A 456 6.82 2.26 3.69
N LEU A 457 6.81 3.05 2.61
CA LEU A 457 7.00 4.49 2.71
C LEU A 457 5.88 5.18 3.49
N SER A 458 4.63 4.75 3.29
CA SER A 458 3.48 5.28 4.04
C SER A 458 3.57 4.95 5.54
N LEU A 459 3.92 3.71 5.88
CA LEU A 459 4.14 3.29 7.27
C LEU A 459 5.28 4.06 7.92
N ARG A 460 6.35 4.33 7.17
CA ARG A 460 7.47 5.14 7.64
C ARG A 460 7.02 6.57 7.92
N GLU A 461 6.34 7.22 6.98
CA GLU A 461 5.84 8.58 7.14
C GLU A 461 4.90 8.69 8.35
N TYR A 462 3.94 7.77 8.47
CA TYR A 462 3.04 7.66 9.61
C TYR A 462 3.82 7.56 10.93
N THR A 463 4.77 6.64 11.03
CA THR A 463 5.55 6.42 12.25
C THR A 463 6.33 7.67 12.66
N LEU A 464 6.94 8.36 11.70
CA LEU A 464 7.67 9.60 11.98
C LEU A 464 6.73 10.72 12.46
N ARG A 465 5.56 10.87 11.83
CA ARG A 465 4.54 11.84 12.22
C ARG A 465 4.02 11.59 13.64
N GLU A 466 3.78 10.32 14.00
CA GLU A 466 3.37 9.95 15.36
C GLU A 466 4.45 10.29 16.40
N ILE A 467 5.72 9.95 16.12
CA ILE A 467 6.84 10.29 17.02
C ILE A 467 6.94 11.81 17.20
N GLU A 468 6.81 12.58 16.12
CA GLU A 468 6.86 14.04 16.20
C GLU A 468 5.68 14.63 16.99
N ALA A 469 4.47 14.09 16.82
CA ALA A 469 3.28 14.50 17.57
C ALA A 469 3.47 14.25 19.07
N GLU A 470 3.85 13.03 19.46
CA GLU A 470 4.06 12.66 20.87
C GLU A 470 5.17 13.48 21.53
N ARG A 471 6.26 13.78 20.80
CA ARG A 471 7.33 14.66 21.29
C ARG A 471 6.85 16.08 21.55
N ARG A 472 5.99 16.64 20.67
CA ARG A 472 5.42 17.98 20.86
C ARG A 472 4.48 18.02 22.07
N THR A 473 3.63 17.00 22.21
CA THR A 473 2.75 16.83 23.37
C THR A 473 3.56 16.75 24.66
N LEU A 474 4.57 15.88 24.71
CA LEU A 474 5.46 15.76 25.87
C LEU A 474 6.14 17.08 26.21
N SER A 475 6.78 17.74 25.24
CA SER A 475 7.44 19.03 25.47
C SER A 475 6.49 20.09 26.05
N THR A 476 5.23 20.07 25.62
CA THR A 476 4.21 21.02 26.08
C THR A 476 3.76 20.72 27.50
N LEU A 477 3.53 19.45 27.83
CA LEU A 477 3.24 19.01 29.19
C LEU A 477 4.40 19.32 30.16
N GLU A 478 5.65 19.16 29.73
CA GLU A 478 6.82 19.46 30.56
C GLU A 478 6.94 20.95 30.91
N SER A 479 6.40 21.84 30.07
CA SER A 479 6.49 23.28 30.29
C SER A 479 5.75 23.75 31.56
N VAL A 480 4.73 23.01 32.02
CA VAL A 480 3.98 23.36 33.25
C VAL A 480 4.73 23.05 34.53
N ARG A 481 5.82 22.27 34.47
CA ARG A 481 6.52 21.77 35.68
C ARG A 481 7.01 22.90 36.59
N ALA A 482 7.43 24.03 36.01
CA ALA A 482 7.90 25.18 36.77
C ALA A 482 6.74 25.83 37.54
N ASP A 483 5.59 26.02 36.87
CA ASP A 483 4.40 26.62 37.47
C ASP A 483 3.89 25.75 38.64
N ILE A 484 3.80 24.42 38.46
CA ILE A 484 3.37 23.50 39.52
C ILE A 484 4.32 23.52 40.71
N ARG A 485 5.64 23.52 40.47
CA ARG A 485 6.63 23.55 41.57
C ARG A 485 6.60 24.87 42.33
N SER A 486 6.24 25.97 41.67
CA SER A 486 6.13 27.30 42.28
C SER A 486 4.93 27.48 43.21
N ILE A 487 4.01 26.49 43.24
CA ILE A 487 2.87 26.48 44.18
C ILE A 487 3.34 26.46 45.63
N ASP A 488 4.52 25.91 45.92
CA ASP A 488 5.11 25.96 47.26
C ASP A 488 6.56 26.42 47.14
N SER A 489 6.94 27.39 47.99
CA SER A 489 8.31 27.87 48.17
C SER A 489 9.36 26.77 48.39
N SER A 490 8.94 25.57 48.83
CA SER A 490 9.80 24.40 48.99
C SER A 490 9.70 23.34 47.88
N GLY A 491 8.97 23.60 46.80
CA GLY A 491 8.94 22.76 45.59
C GLY A 491 7.77 21.77 45.45
N GLY A 492 6.75 21.86 46.33
CA GLY A 492 5.33 21.57 46.05
C GLY A 492 4.86 20.15 45.70
N LEU A 493 5.76 19.21 45.42
CA LEU A 493 5.42 17.78 45.27
C LEU A 493 6.24 16.88 46.20
N SER A 494 7.30 17.40 46.81
CA SER A 494 8.13 16.66 47.78
C SER A 494 7.41 16.36 49.11
N ARG A 495 6.20 16.90 49.30
CA ARG A 495 5.45 16.85 50.56
C ARG A 495 4.22 15.93 50.53
N LEU A 496 3.75 15.50 49.36
CA LEU A 496 2.56 14.66 49.28
C LEU A 496 2.93 13.23 49.73
N GLY A 497 2.59 12.87 50.97
CA GLY A 497 2.78 11.54 51.55
C GLY A 497 4.19 11.18 52.03
N ARG A 498 5.09 12.16 52.23
CA ARG A 498 6.43 11.92 52.79
C ARG A 498 6.68 12.82 54.00
N GLU A 499 6.60 12.20 55.18
CA GLU A 499 6.88 12.79 56.50
C GLU A 499 8.35 13.23 56.69
N SER A 500 9.26 12.79 55.82
CA SER A 500 10.69 13.09 55.92
C SER A 500 11.14 14.09 54.87
N HIS A 501 11.85 15.12 55.33
CA HIS A 501 12.35 16.26 54.55
C HIS A 501 13.74 15.98 53.95
N PRO A 502 13.88 15.55 52.68
CA PRO A 502 15.15 15.73 51.99
C PRO A 502 15.30 17.20 51.58
N ALA A 503 16.41 17.82 51.99
CA ALA A 503 16.82 19.12 51.50
C ALA A 503 16.87 19.11 49.96
N ALA A 504 16.05 19.97 49.35
CA ALA A 504 15.97 20.32 47.93
C ALA A 504 16.90 19.54 46.98
N ARG A 505 16.52 18.32 46.57
CA ARG A 505 17.05 17.79 45.31
C ARG A 505 16.46 18.64 44.21
N ARG A 506 17.28 19.46 43.54
CA ARG A 506 16.90 20.18 42.31
C ARG A 506 16.46 19.16 41.28
N ALA A 507 15.16 18.87 41.22
CA ALA A 507 14.60 18.02 40.19
C ALA A 507 14.82 18.70 38.84
N SER A 508 15.40 17.98 37.88
CA SER A 508 15.75 18.52 36.57
C SER A 508 14.55 19.27 35.95
N LEU A 509 14.77 20.54 35.61
CA LEU A 509 13.85 21.38 34.81
C LEU A 509 14.20 21.31 33.32
N ALA A 510 15.19 20.49 32.94
CA ALA A 510 15.55 20.33 31.54
C ALA A 510 14.37 19.70 30.79
N SER A 511 13.99 20.31 29.67
CA SER A 511 13.07 19.68 28.72
C SER A 511 13.71 18.39 28.21
N SER A 512 12.92 17.32 28.19
CA SER A 512 13.31 16.05 27.57
C SER A 512 13.43 16.16 26.06
N GLN A 513 12.82 17.19 25.45
CA GLN A 513 12.81 17.45 24.01
C GLN A 513 13.59 18.73 23.66
N GLY A 514 14.81 18.84 24.16
CA GLY A 514 15.65 20.03 23.97
C GLY A 514 16.37 20.09 22.61
N PRO A 515 17.04 21.23 22.30
CA PRO A 515 17.85 21.39 21.08
C PRO A 515 18.97 20.35 20.93
N LYS A 516 19.43 19.78 22.05
CA LYS A 516 20.47 18.74 22.08
C LYS A 516 20.00 17.35 21.70
N GLY A 517 18.69 17.10 21.57
CA GLY A 517 18.19 15.75 21.34
C GLY A 517 16.97 15.38 22.18
N ASP A 518 16.52 14.15 21.97
CA ASP A 518 15.50 13.51 22.77
C ASP A 518 16.15 12.73 23.91
N ALA A 519 15.90 13.14 25.15
CA ALA A 519 16.51 12.58 26.36
C ALA A 519 16.07 11.14 26.65
N TRP A 520 14.99 10.66 26.03
CA TRP A 520 14.51 9.28 26.19
C TRP A 520 15.24 8.30 25.29
N SER A 521 15.51 8.70 24.05
CA SER A 521 16.24 7.88 23.07
C SER A 521 17.75 8.10 23.10
N GLY A 522 18.24 9.17 23.72
CA GLY A 522 19.67 9.53 23.73
C GLY A 522 20.19 10.03 22.39
N VAL A 523 19.31 10.25 21.39
CA VAL A 523 19.69 10.70 20.06
C VAL A 523 19.76 12.22 20.00
N ALA A 524 20.93 12.72 19.58
CA ALA A 524 21.11 14.13 19.30
C ALA A 524 20.29 14.56 18.08
N ARG A 525 19.60 15.71 18.15
CA ARG A 525 18.91 16.29 16.99
C ARG A 525 19.97 16.66 15.95
N ARG A 526 20.07 15.90 14.85
CA ARG A 526 20.81 16.34 13.67
C ARG A 526 20.07 17.54 13.08
N GLY A 527 20.77 18.65 12.82
CA GLY A 527 20.18 19.94 12.42
C GLY A 527 19.41 19.96 11.08
N ASP A 528 19.25 18.82 10.42
CA ASP A 528 18.77 18.70 9.04
C ASP A 528 17.32 18.17 8.93
N SER A 529 16.67 17.87 10.05
CA SER A 529 15.39 17.12 10.05
C SER A 529 14.13 17.95 9.79
N LEU A 530 14.15 19.27 9.95
CA LEU A 530 12.98 20.11 9.67
C LEU A 530 12.74 20.34 8.17
N SER A 531 13.78 20.24 7.32
CA SER A 531 13.65 20.56 5.90
C SER A 531 13.29 19.36 5.01
N ARG A 532 13.49 18.11 5.50
CA ARG A 532 13.18 16.90 4.72
C ARG A 532 11.72 16.44 4.83
N SER A 533 11.01 16.79 5.91
CA SER A 533 9.63 16.35 6.13
C SER A 533 8.56 17.15 5.36
N ILE A 534 8.95 18.23 4.66
CA ILE A 534 8.04 19.10 3.90
C ILE A 534 8.18 18.93 2.38
N SER A 535 9.23 18.29 1.87
CA SER A 535 9.44 18.12 0.43
C SER A 535 9.68 16.66 0.05
N GLY A 536 8.59 15.94 -0.20
CA GLY A 536 8.59 14.63 -0.86
C GLY A 536 8.87 14.73 -2.35
N SER A 537 9.99 15.34 -2.76
CA SER A 537 10.49 15.31 -4.13
C SER A 537 11.94 14.84 -4.12
N PHE A 538 12.16 13.61 -4.61
CA PHE A 538 13.49 13.10 -4.92
C PHE A 538 14.11 13.95 -6.03
N VAL A 539 15.01 14.86 -5.66
CA VAL A 539 16.03 15.40 -6.56
C VAL A 539 17.38 15.02 -5.97
N ALA A 540 18.18 14.29 -6.74
CA ALA A 540 19.52 13.84 -6.34
C ALA A 540 20.45 15.06 -6.13
N PRO A 541 21.26 15.11 -5.07
CA PRO A 541 22.25 16.16 -4.92
C PRO A 541 23.48 15.86 -5.78
N VAL A 542 23.95 16.89 -6.49
CA VAL A 542 25.26 16.97 -7.13
C VAL A 542 26.30 17.25 -6.05
N PRO A 543 27.50 16.64 -6.05
CA PRO A 543 28.49 16.90 -5.01
C PRO A 543 29.15 18.26 -5.22
N GLU A 544 29.01 19.16 -4.24
CA GLU A 544 29.90 20.30 -4.07
C GLU A 544 31.19 19.87 -3.38
N VAL A 545 32.28 20.44 -3.86
CA VAL A 545 33.66 20.22 -3.42
C VAL A 545 33.94 21.24 -2.32
N ASP A 546 34.16 20.79 -1.09
CA ASP A 546 34.67 21.63 0.00
C ASP A 546 36.21 21.63 -0.04
N ASP A 547 36.80 22.82 -0.09
CA ASP A 547 38.21 23.05 0.21
C ASP A 547 38.38 23.42 1.70
N ASP A 548 39.39 22.80 2.31
CA ASP A 548 39.79 22.87 3.72
C ASP A 548 40.12 24.28 4.26
N VAL A 549 40.12 24.42 5.59
CA VAL A 549 41.29 24.72 6.47
C VAL A 549 40.79 25.36 7.78
N ASN A 550 40.90 24.66 8.92
CA ASN A 550 41.89 24.95 9.97
C ASN A 550 41.65 24.09 11.23
N GLY A 551 42.72 23.49 11.75
CA GLY A 551 42.68 22.58 12.89
C GLY A 551 42.86 23.28 14.24
N THR A 552 42.40 22.63 15.31
CA THR A 552 43.15 22.58 16.57
C THR A 552 42.75 21.37 17.42
N ILE A 553 43.77 20.65 17.87
CA ILE A 553 43.75 19.44 18.68
C ILE A 553 43.53 19.83 20.15
N HIS A 554 42.63 19.14 20.86
CA HIS A 554 42.86 18.75 22.26
C HIS A 554 41.99 17.55 22.63
N GLY A 555 42.67 16.43 22.91
CA GLY A 555 42.05 15.23 23.44
C GLY A 555 41.90 15.26 24.96
N THR A 556 40.87 14.60 25.46
CA THR A 556 40.90 13.90 26.74
C THR A 556 40.02 12.67 26.63
N GLY A 557 40.66 11.50 26.57
CA GLY A 557 39.99 10.22 26.65
C GLY A 557 39.48 9.96 28.06
N ARG A 558 38.27 9.41 28.16
CA ARG A 558 37.84 8.67 29.34
C ARG A 558 37.11 7.41 28.90
N ARG A 559 37.87 6.31 28.83
CA ARG A 559 37.34 4.94 28.79
C ARG A 559 36.46 4.75 30.03
N SER A 560 35.20 4.38 29.83
CA SER A 560 34.43 3.71 30.89
C SER A 560 34.20 2.26 30.48
N ARG A 561 34.43 1.39 31.45
CA ARG A 561 34.58 -0.06 31.35
C ARG A 561 33.26 -0.73 31.02
N SER A 562 33.38 -1.76 30.18
CA SER A 562 32.43 -2.85 30.05
C SER A 562 32.07 -3.42 31.43
N GLY A 563 30.78 -3.68 31.64
CA GLY A 563 30.21 -4.27 32.83
C GLY A 563 28.85 -4.90 32.52
N THR A 564 28.90 -6.18 32.15
CA THR A 564 27.85 -7.19 32.29
C THR A 564 26.59 -7.05 31.43
N ILE A 565 26.61 -7.78 30.32
CA ILE A 565 25.44 -8.18 29.53
C ILE A 565 24.62 -9.14 30.41
N MET A 566 23.48 -8.68 30.91
CA MET A 566 22.40 -9.56 31.34
C MET A 566 21.49 -9.76 30.13
N GLU A 567 21.76 -10.83 29.39
CA GLU A 567 20.83 -11.43 28.43
C GLU A 567 19.74 -12.14 29.24
N GLU A 568 18.64 -11.44 29.57
CA GLU A 568 17.34 -12.04 29.98
C GLU A 568 16.34 -10.91 30.36
N ASP A 569 16.01 -10.00 29.43
CA ASP A 569 14.74 -9.23 29.45
C ASP A 569 14.51 -8.36 28.18
N ASP A 570 15.31 -8.54 27.11
CA ASP A 570 15.31 -7.63 25.95
C ASP A 570 14.04 -7.72 25.08
N ASP A 571 13.14 -8.67 25.33
CA ASP A 571 11.84 -8.70 24.63
C ASP A 571 10.75 -7.84 25.30
N ARG A 572 11.03 -7.26 26.47
CA ARG A 572 10.10 -6.34 27.11
C ARG A 572 10.28 -4.94 26.54
N VAL A 573 9.37 -4.56 25.66
CA VAL A 573 9.30 -3.21 25.10
C VAL A 573 8.84 -2.23 26.19
N ASP A 574 9.77 -1.76 27.03
CA ASP A 574 9.53 -0.57 27.85
C ASP A 574 9.71 0.71 27.01
N ALA A 575 9.15 1.83 27.48
CA ALA A 575 9.14 3.07 26.72
C ALA A 575 10.55 3.60 26.37
N LYS A 576 11.56 3.29 27.18
CA LYS A 576 12.94 3.75 26.96
C LYS A 576 13.69 2.85 25.98
N ASN A 577 13.48 1.53 26.07
CA ASN A 577 13.97 0.54 25.10
C ASN A 577 13.30 0.79 23.73
N ALA A 578 11.99 1.02 23.68
CA ALA A 578 11.25 1.38 22.48
C ALA A 578 11.80 2.66 21.82
N ALA A 579 11.99 3.73 22.60
CA ALA A 579 12.55 4.98 22.12
C ALA A 579 13.98 4.79 21.57
N SER A 580 14.81 3.98 22.23
CA SER A 580 16.19 3.66 21.81
C SER A 580 16.22 2.84 20.52
N ARG A 581 15.33 1.84 20.37
CA ARG A 581 15.20 1.02 19.16
C ARG A 581 14.72 1.83 17.95
N LEU A 582 13.72 2.69 18.14
CA LEU A 582 13.25 3.60 17.10
C LEU A 582 14.34 4.59 16.66
N ALA A 583 15.17 5.04 17.60
CA ALA A 583 16.30 5.92 17.36
C ALA A 583 17.48 5.26 16.63
N ALA A 584 17.79 4.01 16.98
CA ALA A 584 18.87 3.23 16.37
C ALA A 584 18.46 2.62 15.01
N SER A 585 17.15 2.55 14.75
CA SER A 585 16.63 2.12 13.46
C SER A 585 17.07 3.09 12.37
N THR A 586 17.97 2.61 11.52
CA THR A 586 18.28 3.24 10.23
C THR A 586 17.19 2.87 9.26
N PHE A 587 15.99 3.44 9.44
CA PHE A 587 14.93 3.30 8.45
C PHE A 587 15.39 3.80 7.10
#